data_AF-A0A8B6G3E4-F1
#
_entry.id   AF-A0A8B6G3E4-F1
#
_cell.length_a   1.000
_cell.length_b   1.000
_cell.length_c   1.000
_cell.angle_alpha   90.00
_cell.angle_beta   90.00
_cell.angle_gamma   90.00
#
_symmetry.space_group_name_H-M   'P 1'
#
loop_
_entity.id
_entity.type
_entity.pdbx_description
1 polymer ?
#
loop_
_entity_poly.entity_id
_entity_poly.type
_entity_poly.pdbx_seq_one_letter_code
_entity_poly.pdbx_strand_id
1 'polypeptide(L)'
;MNRTHLMCTETGEADFRLHGDCWMHLDQGVKRRGLHAYQGAVYLEESTDKDYCFRVMDGSHDFHSEFFRAFPYASEKSKRREFYKFNEEERTWYENNGCQLICVPVPKGGIVLWDARTAHDTIAPLSGRPDTDRWRCVCFVSMTPAIWAGKDDIEFKNKAYAEIAMTTHWSSQGQKRRKSEEKCDDVLSIKKLPVIARTKEAKLLMGVNSYDFNDGEPNGSPAPYWM
;
A
#
# COMPACT_ATOMS: atom_id res chain seq x y z
N MET A 1 1.18 6.55 5.27
CA MET A 1 2.44 6.61 6.05
C MET A 1 2.56 5.27 6.74
N ASN A 2 3.16 4.29 6.06
CA ASN A 2 3.08 2.89 6.50
C ASN A 2 4.09 2.70 7.63
N ARG A 3 3.58 2.50 8.85
CA ARG A 3 4.34 1.91 9.94
C ARG A 3 4.59 0.45 9.56
N THR A 4 5.68 0.19 8.86
CA THR A 4 6.25 -1.16 8.79
C THR A 4 6.95 -1.38 10.13
N HIS A 5 6.18 -1.62 11.18
CA HIS A 5 6.74 -2.19 12.40
C HIS A 5 6.73 -3.70 12.17
N LEU A 6 7.89 -4.34 12.26
CA LEU A 6 7.94 -5.71 12.75
C LEU A 6 7.38 -5.63 14.17
N MET A 7 6.05 -5.77 14.30
CA MET A 7 5.38 -5.76 15.60
C MET A 7 5.62 -7.13 16.23
N CYS A 8 6.82 -7.30 16.77
CA CYS A 8 7.10 -8.30 17.79
C CYS A 8 7.65 -7.48 18.95
N THR A 9 6.83 -7.18 19.96
CA THR A 9 7.39 -6.66 21.20
C THR A 9 8.01 -7.86 21.89
N GLU A 10 9.35 -7.92 21.93
CA GLU A 10 10.12 -8.85 22.77
C GLU A 10 9.75 -8.73 24.26
N THR A 11 8.94 -7.72 24.63
CA THR A 11 8.39 -7.47 25.96
C THR A 11 6.96 -7.98 26.19
N GLY A 12 6.26 -8.54 25.19
CA GLY A 12 4.94 -9.16 25.39
C GLY A 12 3.75 -8.19 25.54
N GLU A 13 3.95 -6.89 25.38
CA GLU A 13 2.85 -5.92 25.28
C GLU A 13 2.48 -5.79 23.79
N ALA A 14 1.64 -6.70 23.29
CA ALA A 14 0.96 -6.46 22.03
C ALA A 14 -0.13 -5.41 22.27
N ASP A 15 -0.18 -4.35 21.46
CA ASP A 15 -1.39 -3.53 21.34
C ASP A 15 -2.47 -4.46 20.79
N PHE A 16 -3.29 -5.04 21.69
CA PHE A 16 -4.46 -5.82 21.30
C PHE A 16 -5.53 -4.88 20.79
N ARG A 17 -6.39 -5.39 19.89
CA ARG A 17 -7.52 -4.63 19.34
C ARG A 17 -8.35 -4.04 20.47
N LEU A 18 -8.36 -2.70 20.60
CA LEU A 18 -9.26 -2.00 21.51
C LEU A 18 -10.59 -1.67 20.80
N HIS A 19 -11.64 -1.48 21.60
CA HIS A 19 -12.91 -1.03 21.08
C HIS A 19 -12.77 0.39 20.50
N GLY A 20 -13.12 0.56 19.23
CA GLY A 20 -12.98 1.84 18.51
C GLY A 20 -11.64 2.04 17.79
N ASP A 21 -10.66 1.13 17.97
CA ASP A 21 -9.39 1.19 17.23
C ASP A 21 -9.63 1.07 15.74
N CYS A 22 -9.33 2.15 15.05
CA CYS A 22 -9.44 2.17 13.61
C CYS A 22 -8.54 3.24 13.03
N TRP A 23 -7.66 2.77 12.17
CA TRP A 23 -6.73 3.59 11.42
C TRP A 23 -7.17 3.67 9.96
N MET A 24 -8.48 3.61 9.71
CA MET A 24 -9.04 3.66 8.36
C MET A 24 -8.52 4.88 7.62
N HIS A 25 -7.98 4.64 6.43
CA HIS A 25 -7.39 5.69 5.63
C HIS A 25 -7.49 5.36 4.14
N LEU A 26 -7.23 6.39 3.34
CA LEU A 26 -6.98 6.31 1.91
C LEU A 26 -5.51 6.60 1.63
N ASP A 27 -4.91 5.81 0.75
CA ASP A 27 -3.56 6.01 0.21
C ASP A 27 -3.55 6.69 -1.17
N GLN A 28 -4.74 7.11 -1.64
CA GLN A 28 -4.93 7.94 -2.82
C GLN A 28 -5.70 9.22 -2.45
N GLY A 29 -5.06 10.37 -2.63
CA GLY A 29 -5.66 11.67 -2.36
C GLY A 29 -6.60 12.17 -3.47
N VAL A 30 -7.23 13.32 -3.24
CA VAL A 30 -8.23 13.90 -4.16
C VAL A 30 -7.68 14.25 -5.55
N LYS A 31 -6.37 14.48 -5.70
CA LYS A 31 -5.76 14.88 -6.99
C LYS A 31 -5.72 13.77 -8.04
N ARG A 32 -5.93 12.52 -7.61
CA ARG A 32 -5.90 11.33 -8.47
C ARG A 32 -7.31 10.83 -8.66
N ARG A 33 -7.86 11.03 -9.87
CA ARG A 33 -9.25 10.65 -10.17
C ARG A 33 -9.28 9.31 -10.89
N GLY A 34 -10.05 8.37 -10.36
CA GLY A 34 -10.07 7.00 -10.84
C GLY A 34 -8.87 6.21 -10.31
N LEU A 35 -8.60 5.04 -10.87
CA LEU A 35 -7.54 4.15 -10.39
C LEU A 35 -6.14 4.67 -10.77
N HIS A 36 -5.26 4.90 -9.79
CA HIS A 36 -3.85 5.23 -10.06
C HIS A 36 -2.84 4.21 -9.53
N ALA A 37 -3.24 3.29 -8.65
CA ALA A 37 -2.40 2.19 -8.22
C ALA A 37 -3.23 1.04 -7.68
N TYR A 38 -2.77 -0.18 -7.94
CA TYR A 38 -3.12 -1.34 -7.13
C TYR A 38 -2.05 -1.51 -6.07
N GLN A 39 -2.45 -1.50 -4.82
CA GLN A 39 -1.59 -1.85 -3.70
C GLN A 39 -1.77 -3.32 -3.37
N GLY A 40 -0.78 -3.89 -2.69
CA GLY A 40 -0.82 -5.26 -2.26
C GLY A 40 0.09 -5.53 -1.08
N ALA A 41 -0.16 -6.65 -0.43
CA ALA A 41 0.70 -7.18 0.63
C ALA A 41 0.84 -8.68 0.44
N VAL A 42 2.08 -9.14 0.27
CA VAL A 42 2.45 -10.55 0.29
C VAL A 42 2.66 -10.97 1.73
N TYR A 43 1.93 -11.97 2.18
CA TYR A 43 1.95 -12.47 3.55
C TYR A 43 2.98 -13.60 3.67
N LEU A 44 4.01 -13.38 4.49
CA LEU A 44 5.05 -14.37 4.77
C LEU A 44 4.70 -15.28 5.96
N GLU A 45 3.62 -14.95 6.66
CA GLU A 45 3.00 -15.74 7.70
C GLU A 45 1.48 -15.69 7.54
N GLU A 46 0.77 -16.70 8.05
CA GLU A 46 -0.70 -16.71 8.01
C GLU A 46 -1.27 -15.49 8.75
N SER A 47 -2.45 -15.04 8.33
CA SER A 47 -3.22 -13.99 8.99
C SER A 47 -4.69 -14.42 9.03
N THR A 48 -5.24 -14.51 10.24
CA THR A 48 -6.66 -14.77 10.47
C THR A 48 -7.37 -13.51 10.97
N ASP A 49 -8.69 -13.57 11.12
CA ASP A 49 -9.52 -12.51 11.71
C ASP A 49 -9.22 -12.25 13.20
N LYS A 50 -8.50 -13.17 13.86
CA LYS A 50 -8.03 -13.06 15.24
C LYS A 50 -6.61 -12.49 15.36
N ASP A 51 -5.87 -12.43 14.26
CA ASP A 51 -4.49 -11.94 14.21
C ASP A 51 -4.44 -10.47 13.81
N TYR A 52 -3.22 -9.96 13.58
CA TYR A 52 -3.09 -8.77 12.77
C TYR A 52 -3.62 -9.04 11.36
N CYS A 53 -4.76 -8.44 11.04
CA CYS A 53 -5.46 -8.67 9.78
C CYS A 53 -5.59 -7.39 8.97
N PHE A 54 -5.54 -7.53 7.64
CA PHE A 54 -5.89 -6.43 6.75
C PHE A 54 -7.40 -6.24 6.80
N ARG A 55 -7.85 -5.01 6.95
CA ARG A 55 -9.27 -4.69 7.03
C ARG A 55 -9.61 -3.59 6.06
N VAL A 56 -10.74 -3.73 5.37
CA VAL A 56 -11.20 -2.81 4.33
C VAL A 56 -12.65 -2.44 4.55
N MET A 57 -13.06 -1.31 4.00
CA MET A 57 -14.47 -1.04 3.73
C MET A 57 -14.76 -1.51 2.29
N ASP A 58 -15.42 -2.65 2.16
CA ASP A 58 -15.74 -3.25 0.87
C ASP A 58 -16.60 -2.29 0.02
N GLY A 59 -16.30 -2.20 -1.29
CA GLY A 59 -16.94 -1.25 -2.20
C GLY A 59 -16.55 0.23 -2.05
N SER A 60 -15.73 0.61 -1.06
CA SER A 60 -15.50 2.04 -0.78
C SER A 60 -14.78 2.81 -1.89
N HIS A 61 -14.02 2.11 -2.74
CA HIS A 61 -13.28 2.72 -3.85
C HIS A 61 -14.20 3.37 -4.90
N ASP A 62 -15.44 2.90 -5.01
CA ASP A 62 -16.45 3.46 -5.90
C ASP A 62 -16.96 4.83 -5.43
N PHE A 63 -16.83 5.13 -4.14
CA PHE A 63 -17.28 6.37 -3.51
C PHE A 63 -16.16 7.39 -3.29
N HIS A 64 -14.94 7.14 -3.79
CA HIS A 64 -13.76 7.97 -3.52
C HIS A 64 -13.95 9.44 -3.94
N SER A 65 -14.57 9.67 -5.10
CA SER A 65 -14.81 11.04 -5.60
C SER A 65 -15.93 11.74 -4.82
N GLU A 66 -17.00 11.01 -4.53
CA GLU A 66 -18.14 11.46 -3.73
C GLU A 66 -17.72 11.81 -2.31
N PHE A 67 -16.85 11.01 -1.70
CA PHE A 67 -16.28 11.24 -0.38
C PHE A 67 -15.58 12.61 -0.32
N PHE A 68 -14.66 12.89 -1.24
CA PHE A 68 -13.95 14.18 -1.23
C PHE A 68 -14.84 15.37 -1.58
N ARG A 69 -15.97 15.15 -2.27
CA ARG A 69 -17.00 16.17 -2.48
C ARG A 69 -17.83 16.41 -1.21
N ALA A 70 -18.14 15.35 -0.46
CA ALA A 70 -18.91 15.42 0.79
C ALA A 70 -18.08 16.02 1.94
N PHE A 71 -16.77 15.79 1.96
CA PHE A 71 -15.86 16.25 3.02
C PHE A 71 -14.75 17.18 2.46
N PRO A 72 -15.01 18.49 2.27
CA PRO A 72 -14.02 19.44 1.76
C PRO A 72 -12.75 19.54 2.60
N TYR A 73 -12.84 19.35 3.91
CA TYR A 73 -11.68 19.30 4.80
C TYR A 73 -10.75 18.14 4.44
N ALA A 74 -11.31 16.95 4.19
CA ALA A 74 -10.56 15.78 3.76
C ALA A 74 -9.86 16.02 2.43
N SER A 75 -10.58 16.64 1.49
CA SER A 75 -10.04 17.05 0.19
C SER A 75 -8.81 17.92 0.38
N GLU A 76 -8.90 19.01 1.16
CA GLU A 76 -7.78 19.93 1.37
C GLU A 76 -6.57 19.26 2.05
N LYS A 77 -6.81 18.42 3.06
CA LYS A 77 -5.73 17.68 3.74
C LYS A 77 -5.02 16.69 2.82
N SER A 78 -5.77 16.01 1.95
CA SER A 78 -5.20 14.97 1.08
C SER A 78 -4.35 15.54 -0.06
N LYS A 79 -4.64 16.75 -0.56
CA LYS A 79 -3.94 17.40 -1.70
C LYS A 79 -2.41 17.47 -1.61
N ARG A 80 -1.87 17.50 -0.39
CA ARG A 80 -0.41 17.59 -0.15
C ARG A 80 0.21 16.25 0.22
N ARG A 81 -0.55 15.39 0.89
CA ARG A 81 -0.04 14.15 1.48
C ARG A 81 -0.31 12.90 0.64
N GLU A 82 -1.27 12.96 -0.30
CA GLU A 82 -1.76 11.79 -1.04
C GLU A 82 -2.17 10.65 -0.07
N PHE A 83 -2.66 11.06 1.10
CA PHE A 83 -3.03 10.20 2.22
C PHE A 83 -4.09 10.92 3.04
N TYR A 84 -5.10 10.21 3.51
CA TYR A 84 -6.10 10.77 4.40
C TYR A 84 -6.61 9.73 5.40
N LYS A 85 -6.48 10.00 6.70
CA LYS A 85 -7.01 9.16 7.78
C LYS A 85 -8.39 9.68 8.17
N PHE A 86 -9.35 8.77 8.30
CA PHE A 86 -10.73 9.10 8.62
C PHE A 86 -10.94 9.43 10.10
N ASN A 87 -11.89 10.31 10.36
CA ASN A 87 -12.57 10.44 11.64
C ASN A 87 -13.77 9.45 11.72
N GLU A 88 -14.57 9.56 12.79
CA GLU A 88 -15.75 8.70 12.99
C GLU A 88 -16.88 9.01 11.98
N GLU A 89 -17.24 10.27 11.81
CA GLU A 89 -18.29 10.73 10.88
C GLU A 89 -18.03 10.25 9.45
N GLU A 90 -16.79 10.39 8.98
CA GLU A 90 -16.35 10.00 7.64
C GLU A 90 -16.43 8.49 7.41
N ARG A 91 -16.24 7.69 8.46
CA ARG A 91 -16.40 6.24 8.39
C ARG A 91 -17.87 5.85 8.36
N THR A 92 -18.66 6.42 9.25
CA THR A 92 -20.12 6.22 9.28
C THR A 92 -20.75 6.60 7.95
N TRP A 93 -20.20 7.61 7.25
CA TRP A 93 -20.63 7.95 5.90
C TRP A 93 -20.44 6.79 4.90
N TYR A 94 -19.30 6.10 4.90
CA TYR A 94 -19.11 4.93 4.04
C TYR A 94 -20.04 3.78 4.44
N GLU A 95 -20.24 3.54 5.74
CA GLU A 95 -21.18 2.52 6.24
C GLU A 95 -22.62 2.80 5.77
N ASN A 96 -23.06 4.05 5.86
CA ASN A 96 -24.37 4.50 5.37
C ASN A 96 -24.52 4.41 3.84
N ASN A 97 -23.41 4.42 3.11
CA ASN A 97 -23.37 4.15 1.67
C ASN A 97 -23.23 2.65 1.35
N GLY A 98 -23.40 1.77 2.35
CA GLY A 98 -23.40 0.32 2.18
C GLY A 98 -22.02 -0.33 2.17
N CYS A 99 -20.94 0.43 2.45
CA CYS A 99 -19.59 -0.13 2.50
C CYS A 99 -19.39 -0.89 3.81
N GLN A 100 -19.11 -2.19 3.71
CA GLN A 100 -19.00 -3.06 4.88
C GLN A 100 -17.56 -3.19 5.36
N LEU A 101 -17.35 -3.08 6.66
CA LEU A 101 -16.05 -3.25 7.26
C LEU A 101 -15.72 -4.76 7.40
N ILE A 102 -14.78 -5.26 6.59
CA ILE A 102 -14.41 -6.68 6.54
C ILE A 102 -12.93 -6.89 6.82
N CYS A 103 -12.60 -7.94 7.59
CA CYS A 103 -11.24 -8.42 7.72
C CYS A 103 -10.95 -9.43 6.60
N VAL A 104 -9.73 -9.43 6.07
CA VAL A 104 -9.31 -10.29 4.96
C VAL A 104 -8.21 -11.22 5.45
N PRO A 105 -8.57 -12.44 5.92
CA PRO A 105 -7.59 -13.48 6.21
C PRO A 105 -6.78 -13.84 4.97
N VAL A 106 -5.48 -14.06 5.15
CA VAL A 106 -4.56 -14.41 4.06
C VAL A 106 -3.71 -15.60 4.51
N PRO A 107 -3.68 -16.71 3.77
CA PRO A 107 -2.82 -17.83 4.09
C PRO A 107 -1.34 -17.44 3.90
N LYS A 108 -0.45 -18.18 4.57
CA LYS A 108 1.00 -18.02 4.38
C LYS A 108 1.39 -18.19 2.90
N GLY A 109 2.15 -17.23 2.38
CA GLY A 109 2.51 -17.13 0.96
C GLY A 109 1.44 -16.49 0.07
N GLY A 110 0.27 -16.17 0.61
CA GLY A 110 -0.80 -15.48 -0.09
C GLY A 110 -0.53 -14.00 -0.32
N ILE A 111 -1.31 -13.40 -1.22
CA ILE A 111 -1.27 -11.97 -1.51
C ILE A 111 -2.70 -11.42 -1.44
N VAL A 112 -2.86 -10.27 -0.78
CA VAL A 112 -4.05 -9.43 -0.90
C VAL A 112 -3.72 -8.26 -1.81
N LEU A 113 -4.64 -7.92 -2.71
CA LEU A 113 -4.55 -6.79 -3.65
C LEU A 113 -5.76 -5.89 -3.45
N TRP A 114 -5.56 -4.57 -3.53
CA TRP A 114 -6.65 -3.60 -3.43
C TRP A 114 -6.36 -2.36 -4.28
N ASP A 115 -7.43 -1.68 -4.69
CA ASP A 115 -7.35 -0.36 -5.33
C ASP A 115 -6.87 0.67 -4.29
N ALA A 116 -5.94 1.56 -4.65
CA ALA A 116 -5.43 2.58 -3.73
C ALA A 116 -6.52 3.55 -3.19
N ARG A 117 -7.70 3.58 -3.83
CA ARG A 117 -8.91 4.27 -3.38
C ARG A 117 -9.72 3.52 -2.32
N THR A 118 -9.45 2.24 -2.10
CA THR A 118 -10.12 1.44 -1.07
C THR A 118 -9.70 1.94 0.30
N ALA A 119 -10.68 2.26 1.14
CA ALA A 119 -10.47 2.61 2.53
C ALA A 119 -10.06 1.35 3.28
N HIS A 120 -8.90 1.39 3.92
CA HIS A 120 -8.34 0.23 4.59
C HIS A 120 -7.56 0.60 5.86
N ASP A 121 -7.27 -0.40 6.67
CA ASP A 121 -6.28 -0.37 7.74
C ASP A 121 -5.71 -1.76 8.04
N THR A 122 -4.86 -1.83 9.05
CA THR A 122 -4.47 -3.10 9.68
C THR A 122 -4.94 -3.06 11.11
N ILE A 123 -5.72 -4.07 11.49
CA ILE A 123 -6.18 -4.25 12.87
C ILE A 123 -5.13 -4.97 13.70
N ALA A 124 -5.12 -4.67 14.99
CA ALA A 124 -4.41 -5.43 15.99
C ALA A 124 -5.04 -6.83 16.22
N PRO A 125 -4.28 -7.80 16.76
CA PRO A 125 -4.80 -9.11 17.12
C PRO A 125 -5.80 -9.01 18.27
N LEU A 126 -6.67 -10.01 18.38
CA LEU A 126 -7.56 -10.17 19.53
C LEU A 126 -6.79 -10.64 20.77
N SER A 127 -7.16 -10.11 21.92
CA SER A 127 -6.69 -10.65 23.20
C SER A 127 -7.17 -12.09 23.38
N GLY A 128 -6.29 -12.97 23.86
CA GLY A 128 -6.58 -14.40 24.02
C GLY A 128 -6.65 -15.19 22.71
N ARG A 129 -6.12 -14.68 21.59
CA ARG A 129 -5.99 -15.47 20.35
C ARG A 129 -5.21 -16.77 20.59
N PRO A 130 -5.55 -17.88 19.92
CA PRO A 130 -4.90 -19.17 20.13
C PRO A 130 -3.42 -19.16 19.73
N ASP A 131 -3.10 -18.55 18.58
CA ASP A 131 -1.76 -18.54 18.00
C ASP A 131 -0.98 -17.29 18.46
N THR A 132 -0.60 -17.27 19.73
CA THR A 132 0.01 -16.10 20.38
C THR A 132 1.37 -15.72 19.80
N ASP A 133 2.11 -16.70 19.25
CA ASP A 133 3.42 -16.58 18.63
C ASP A 133 3.38 -16.20 17.15
N ARG A 134 2.20 -16.17 16.50
CA ARG A 134 2.07 -15.83 15.07
C ARG A 134 2.34 -14.35 14.82
N TRP A 135 3.36 -14.06 14.01
CA TRP A 135 3.78 -12.70 13.65
C TRP A 135 3.07 -12.18 12.41
N ARG A 136 2.97 -10.85 12.30
CA ARG A 136 2.69 -10.21 11.01
C ARG A 136 3.98 -9.91 10.27
N CYS A 137 4.26 -10.69 9.24
CA CYS A 137 5.37 -10.45 8.34
C CYS A 137 4.83 -10.29 6.91
N VAL A 138 4.92 -9.07 6.37
CA VAL A 138 4.35 -8.74 5.05
C VAL A 138 5.33 -7.94 4.19
N CYS A 139 5.32 -8.20 2.89
CA CYS A 139 6.00 -7.36 1.90
C CYS A 139 4.95 -6.57 1.11
N PHE A 140 4.96 -5.24 1.24
CA PHE A 140 4.10 -4.39 0.45
C PHE A 140 4.56 -4.33 -1.00
N VAL A 141 3.60 -4.44 -1.92
CA VAL A 141 3.79 -4.31 -3.35
C VAL A 141 2.83 -3.26 -3.90
N SER A 142 3.20 -2.65 -5.01
CA SER A 142 2.35 -1.69 -5.71
C SER A 142 2.56 -1.86 -7.21
N MET A 143 1.47 -1.92 -7.96
CA MET A 143 1.47 -2.31 -9.36
C MET A 143 0.53 -1.43 -10.17
N THR A 144 0.98 -1.13 -11.38
CA THR A 144 0.27 -0.37 -12.42
C THR A 144 0.78 -0.81 -13.78
N PRO A 145 -0.02 -0.69 -14.85
CA PRO A 145 0.47 -0.86 -16.21
C PRO A 145 1.73 -0.03 -16.48
N ALA A 146 2.70 -0.63 -17.19
CA ALA A 146 3.98 0.02 -17.48
C ALA A 146 3.81 1.31 -18.28
N ILE A 147 2.82 1.36 -19.17
CA ILE A 147 2.49 2.52 -20.01
C ILE A 147 2.05 3.76 -19.20
N TRP A 148 1.71 3.61 -17.91
CA TRP A 148 1.38 4.76 -17.07
C TRP A 148 2.60 5.55 -16.64
N ALA A 149 3.80 4.94 -16.66
CA ALA A 149 5.03 5.62 -16.27
C ALA A 149 5.54 6.50 -17.41
N GLY A 150 5.68 7.80 -17.15
CA GLY A 150 6.30 8.72 -18.08
C GLY A 150 7.82 8.54 -18.15
N LYS A 151 8.45 9.27 -19.07
CA LYS A 151 9.91 9.26 -19.23
C LYS A 151 10.63 9.60 -17.91
N ASP A 152 10.18 10.65 -17.23
CA ASP A 152 10.79 11.11 -15.97
C ASP A 152 10.59 10.10 -14.83
N ASP A 153 9.45 9.42 -14.79
CA ASP A 153 9.18 8.36 -13.80
C ASP A 153 10.11 7.15 -14.03
N ILE A 154 10.33 6.76 -15.29
CA ILE A 154 11.26 5.68 -15.65
C ILE A 154 12.70 6.06 -15.27
N GLU A 155 13.13 7.29 -15.57
CA GLU A 155 14.45 7.79 -15.17
C GLU A 155 14.62 7.78 -13.65
N PHE A 156 13.60 8.22 -12.91
CA PHE A 156 13.58 8.16 -11.46
C PHE A 156 13.71 6.71 -10.94
N LYS A 157 12.95 5.77 -11.50
CA LYS A 157 12.99 4.34 -11.11
C LYS A 157 14.35 3.72 -11.40
N ASN A 158 14.95 4.02 -12.55
CA ASN A 158 16.30 3.59 -12.91
C ASN A 158 17.32 4.05 -11.88
N LYS A 159 17.27 5.34 -11.52
CA LYS A 159 18.17 5.92 -10.52
C LYS A 159 17.93 5.30 -9.13
N ALA A 160 16.68 5.16 -8.71
CA ALA A 160 16.34 4.56 -7.42
C ALA A 160 16.79 3.10 -7.33
N TYR A 161 16.66 2.34 -8.42
CA TYR A 161 17.10 0.94 -8.51
C TYR A 161 18.63 0.83 -8.45
N ALA A 162 19.37 1.67 -9.20
CA ALA A 162 20.83 1.67 -9.19
C ALA A 162 21.42 2.04 -7.83
N GLU A 163 20.76 2.94 -7.11
CA GLU A 163 21.18 3.43 -5.79
C GLU A 163 20.61 2.63 -4.61
N ILE A 164 19.81 1.59 -4.87
CA ILE A 164 19.13 0.77 -3.84
C ILE A 164 18.31 1.67 -2.88
N ALA A 165 17.62 2.65 -3.45
CA ALA A 165 16.89 3.66 -2.69
C ALA A 165 15.48 3.19 -2.30
N MET A 166 15.04 3.58 -1.11
CA MET A 166 13.65 3.43 -0.70
C MET A 166 12.76 4.50 -1.36
N THR A 167 11.55 4.09 -1.74
CA THR A 167 10.56 4.95 -2.39
C THR A 167 9.23 4.93 -1.63
N THR A 168 8.35 5.88 -1.97
CA THR A 168 6.93 5.84 -1.61
C THR A 168 6.20 4.70 -2.33
N HIS A 169 4.94 4.43 -1.97
CA HIS A 169 4.15 3.32 -2.52
C HIS A 169 3.74 3.49 -4.00
N TRP A 170 3.88 4.66 -4.61
CA TRP A 170 3.54 4.85 -6.02
C TRP A 170 4.47 4.05 -6.95
N SER A 171 3.89 3.33 -7.91
CA SER A 171 4.62 2.43 -8.81
C SER A 171 5.01 3.07 -10.15
N SER A 172 4.11 3.88 -10.74
CA SER A 172 4.29 4.47 -12.08
C SER A 172 4.40 5.98 -12.11
N GLN A 173 3.67 6.73 -11.29
CA GLN A 173 3.64 8.19 -11.34
C GLN A 173 3.72 8.82 -9.95
N GLY A 174 4.55 9.86 -9.79
CA GLY A 174 4.62 10.63 -8.55
C GLY A 174 5.41 9.94 -7.43
N GLN A 175 6.32 9.04 -7.79
CA GLN A 175 7.24 8.38 -6.89
C GLN A 175 8.15 9.42 -6.21
N LYS A 176 8.41 9.22 -4.93
CA LYS A 176 9.35 10.05 -4.16
C LYS A 176 10.28 9.15 -3.39
N ARG A 177 11.50 9.64 -3.15
CA ARG A 177 12.44 8.97 -2.25
C ARG A 177 11.94 9.09 -0.83
N ARG A 178 12.05 8.01 -0.07
CA ARG A 178 11.88 8.04 1.38
C ARG A 178 13.28 8.16 1.99
N LYS A 179 13.47 9.16 2.86
CA LYS A 179 14.71 9.23 3.65
C LYS A 179 14.72 8.04 4.61
N SER A 180 15.86 7.37 4.76
CA SER A 180 16.04 6.40 5.85
C SER A 180 15.92 7.16 7.17
N GLU A 181 15.01 6.72 8.03
CA GLU A 181 14.94 7.20 9.41
C GLU A 181 16.09 6.53 10.18
N GLU A 182 17.11 7.33 10.52
CA GLU A 182 18.27 7.06 11.39
C GLU A 182 19.20 5.87 11.09
N LYS A 183 20.50 6.09 11.35
CA LYS A 183 21.52 5.04 11.36
C LYS A 183 21.40 4.30 12.69
N CYS A 184 20.70 3.17 12.71
CA CYS A 184 20.97 2.17 13.73
C CYS A 184 22.17 1.34 13.24
N ASP A 185 23.18 1.18 14.10
CA ASP A 185 24.43 0.49 13.76
C ASP A 185 24.20 -1.01 13.45
N ASP A 186 23.03 -1.55 13.84
CA ASP A 186 22.58 -2.92 13.58
C ASP A 186 21.69 -3.07 12.32
N VAL A 187 21.54 -2.02 11.50
CA VAL A 187 20.73 -2.13 10.27
C VAL A 187 21.46 -2.97 9.23
N LEU A 188 20.94 -4.18 8.99
CA LEU A 188 21.24 -4.97 7.79
C LEU A 188 20.84 -4.17 6.55
N SER A 189 21.78 -3.38 6.03
CA SER A 189 21.61 -2.62 4.81
C SER A 189 21.96 -3.48 3.60
N ILE A 190 21.06 -3.53 2.62
CA ILE A 190 21.35 -4.14 1.33
C ILE A 190 22.30 -3.21 0.57
N LYS A 191 23.60 -3.50 0.64
CA LYS A 191 24.64 -2.70 -0.04
C LYS A 191 24.78 -3.03 -1.53
N LYS A 192 24.27 -4.20 -1.94
CA LYS A 192 24.32 -4.69 -3.33
C LYS A 192 23.03 -5.44 -3.62
N LEU A 193 22.48 -5.25 -4.81
CA LEU A 193 21.32 -6.01 -5.26
C LEU A 193 21.64 -7.51 -5.31
N PRO A 194 20.79 -8.38 -4.74
CA PRO A 194 20.99 -9.83 -4.81
C PRO A 194 20.92 -10.32 -6.26
N VAL A 195 21.41 -11.54 -6.52
CA VAL A 195 21.39 -12.14 -7.88
C VAL A 195 19.98 -12.11 -8.48
N ILE A 196 18.97 -12.53 -7.70
CA ILE A 196 17.57 -12.56 -8.15
C ILE A 196 17.03 -11.19 -8.55
N ALA A 197 17.47 -10.12 -7.88
CA ALA A 197 17.04 -8.77 -8.24
C ALA A 197 17.68 -8.27 -9.54
N ARG A 198 18.77 -8.88 -10.00
CA ARG A 198 19.52 -8.46 -11.20
C ARG A 198 19.09 -9.18 -12.48
N THR A 199 18.14 -10.11 -12.40
CA THR A 199 17.61 -10.86 -13.55
C THR A 199 16.88 -9.94 -14.53
N LYS A 200 16.63 -10.44 -15.75
CA LYS A 200 15.88 -9.69 -16.77
C LYS A 200 14.47 -9.39 -16.29
N GLU A 201 13.83 -10.38 -15.65
CA GLU A 201 12.47 -10.33 -15.15
C GLU A 201 12.32 -9.29 -14.03
N ALA A 202 13.25 -9.27 -13.07
CA ALA A 202 13.26 -8.28 -12.01
C ALA A 202 13.45 -6.85 -12.57
N LYS A 203 14.31 -6.68 -13.57
CA LYS A 203 14.49 -5.39 -14.25
C LYS A 203 13.25 -4.95 -15.04
N LEU A 204 12.51 -5.89 -15.65
CA LEU A 204 11.23 -5.59 -16.30
C LEU A 204 10.17 -5.15 -15.28
N LEU A 205 10.03 -5.88 -14.17
CA LEU A 205 9.08 -5.54 -13.10
C LEU A 205 9.38 -4.17 -12.47
N MET A 206 10.67 -3.86 -12.27
CA MET A 206 11.08 -2.56 -11.76
C MET A 206 10.96 -1.44 -12.80
N GLY A 207 10.60 -1.74 -14.06
CA GLY A 207 10.54 -0.78 -15.16
C GLY A 207 11.90 -0.20 -15.53
N VAL A 208 12.97 -0.92 -15.21
CA VAL A 208 14.34 -0.62 -15.67
C VAL A 208 14.49 -1.00 -17.13
N ASN A 209 13.87 -2.11 -17.51
CA ASN A 209 13.70 -2.52 -18.88
C ASN A 209 12.24 -2.27 -19.30
N SER A 210 12.02 -1.93 -20.57
CA SER A 210 10.70 -1.87 -21.17
C SER A 210 10.19 -3.26 -21.54
N TYR A 211 8.89 -3.48 -21.40
CA TYR A 211 8.22 -4.62 -22.01
C TYR A 211 8.17 -4.43 -23.53
N ASP A 212 8.40 -5.50 -24.27
CA ASP A 212 8.25 -5.58 -25.72
C ASP A 212 7.63 -6.94 -26.05
N PHE A 213 6.35 -6.92 -26.44
CA PHE A 213 5.61 -8.13 -26.83
C PHE A 213 5.70 -8.42 -28.33
N ASN A 214 6.40 -7.58 -29.11
CA ASN A 214 6.53 -7.66 -30.56
C ASN A 214 5.20 -7.63 -31.33
N ASP A 215 4.13 -7.09 -30.73
CA ASP A 215 2.80 -6.97 -31.34
C ASP A 215 2.49 -5.55 -31.84
N GLY A 216 3.32 -4.56 -31.46
CA GLY A 216 3.13 -3.14 -31.82
C GLY A 216 2.03 -2.44 -31.01
N GLU A 217 1.43 -3.13 -30.04
CA GLU A 217 0.33 -2.62 -29.23
C GLU A 217 0.85 -1.98 -27.93
N PRO A 218 0.10 -1.03 -27.34
CA PRO A 218 0.44 -0.48 -26.04
C PRO A 218 0.36 -1.55 -24.95
N ASN A 219 1.34 -1.55 -24.04
CA ASN A 219 1.46 -2.49 -22.91
C ASN A 219 0.44 -2.24 -21.77
N GLY A 220 -0.80 -1.88 -22.11
CA GLY A 220 -1.90 -1.66 -21.17
C GLY A 220 -2.81 -0.48 -21.52
N SER A 221 -3.85 -0.29 -20.71
CA SER A 221 -4.81 0.80 -20.85
C SER A 221 -4.16 2.19 -20.70
N PRO A 222 -4.77 3.26 -21.26
CA PRO A 222 -4.29 4.62 -21.10
C PRO A 222 -4.10 5.03 -19.64
N ALA A 223 -3.18 5.97 -19.40
CA ALA A 223 -2.91 6.50 -18.07
C ALA A 223 -4.13 7.20 -17.46
N PRO A 224 -4.31 7.14 -16.13
CA PRO A 224 -5.41 7.78 -15.43
C PRO A 224 -5.24 9.31 -15.36
N TYR A 225 -6.33 10.01 -15.01
CA TYR A 225 -6.42 11.47 -15.06
C TYR A 225 -6.05 12.14 -13.73
N TRP A 226 -5.23 13.19 -13.82
CA TRP A 226 -4.86 14.06 -12.70
C TRP A 226 -5.72 15.33 -12.66
N MET A 227 -6.17 15.73 -11.48
CA MET A 227 -6.85 17.02 -11.23
C MET A 227 -5.90 18.13 -10.77
#